data_AF-A0A534A4E2-F1
#
_entry.id   AF-A0A534A4E2-F1
#
_cell.length_a   1.000
_cell.length_b   1.000
_cell.length_c   1.000
_cell.angle_alpha   90.00
_cell.angle_beta   90.00
_cell.angle_gamma   90.00
#
_symmetry.space_group_name_H-M   'P 1'
#
loop_
_entity.id
_entity.type
_entity.pdbx_description
1 polymer ?
#
loop_
_entity_poly.entity_id
_entity_poly.type
_entity_poly.pdbx_seq_one_letter_code
_entity_poly.pdbx_strand_id
1 'polypeptide(L)'
;MPEARQQEPDLAIEVRDGAARTPLPLDAHHCFELPANAAWAAHGASVPKNTSMKFQASVSMTGRVPKKTHLTYAELTASVPAFQQVIASQGVLARMLGPKAKGLEIDFEPGATQTLIVHAPEGDKRYWTDAKGAIHLPYDPALNAVQVELSALPKEVGPDV
;
A
#
# COMPACT_ATOMS: atom_id res chain seq x y z
N MET A 1 -27.84 -15.71 42.00
CA MET A 1 -26.45 -15.44 41.60
C MET A 1 -26.44 -15.41 40.08
N PRO A 2 -26.22 -14.28 39.40
CA PRO A 2 -26.26 -14.24 37.95
C PRO A 2 -24.95 -14.74 37.37
N GLU A 3 -25.06 -15.58 36.34
CA GLU A 3 -23.97 -16.13 35.55
C GLU A 3 -23.08 -15.02 34.98
N ALA A 4 -21.78 -15.08 35.30
CA ALA A 4 -20.77 -14.36 34.58
C ALA A 4 -20.74 -14.91 33.15
N ARG A 5 -21.44 -14.25 32.23
CA ARG A 5 -21.17 -14.39 30.80
C ARG A 5 -19.69 -14.06 30.62
N GLN A 6 -18.88 -15.09 30.40
CA GLN A 6 -17.53 -14.93 29.87
C GLN A 6 -17.69 -14.23 28.53
N GLN A 7 -17.48 -12.92 28.55
CA GLN A 7 -17.41 -12.09 27.37
C GLN A 7 -16.24 -12.65 26.55
N GLU A 8 -16.55 -13.21 25.38
CA GLU A 8 -15.53 -13.59 24.40
C GLU A 8 -14.59 -12.39 24.25
N PRO A 9 -13.25 -12.58 24.30
CA PRO A 9 -12.35 -11.45 24.25
C PRO A 9 -12.56 -10.75 22.91
N ASP A 10 -13.23 -9.59 22.94
CA ASP A 10 -13.39 -8.73 21.77
C ASP A 10 -11.99 -8.54 21.17
N LEU A 11 -11.85 -8.88 19.89
CA LEU A 11 -10.60 -8.74 19.17
C LEU A 11 -10.23 -7.26 19.14
N ALA A 12 -9.35 -6.84 20.04
CA ALA A 12 -8.87 -5.47 20.11
C ALA A 12 -7.48 -5.39 19.50
N ILE A 13 -7.36 -4.64 18.41
CA ILE A 13 -6.09 -4.30 17.77
C ILE A 13 -5.71 -2.88 18.21
N GLU A 14 -4.49 -2.71 18.73
CA GLU A 14 -3.98 -1.40 19.15
C GLU A 14 -2.57 -1.18 18.60
N VAL A 15 -2.29 0.03 18.11
CA VAL A 15 -0.92 0.49 17.87
C VAL A 15 -0.33 0.97 19.19
N ARG A 16 0.80 0.40 19.59
CA ARG A 16 1.63 0.90 20.68
C ARG A 16 2.80 1.69 20.14
N ASP A 17 2.82 2.98 20.45
CA ASP A 17 3.94 3.88 20.22
C ASP A 17 4.47 4.37 21.59
N GLY A 18 5.45 3.66 22.13
CA GLY A 18 5.92 3.85 23.51
C GLY A 18 4.79 3.61 24.54
N ALA A 19 4.44 4.66 25.29
CA ALA A 19 3.34 4.63 26.27
C ALA A 19 1.97 4.93 25.64
N ALA A 20 1.93 5.46 24.41
CA ALA A 20 0.69 5.75 23.72
C ALA A 20 0.08 4.46 23.16
N ARG A 21 -1.23 4.32 23.35
CA ARG A 21 -2.04 3.23 22.78
C ARG A 21 -3.12 3.84 21.90
N THR A 22 -3.09 3.51 20.62
CA THR A 22 -4.11 3.95 19.67
C THR A 22 -4.93 2.74 19.24
N PRO A 23 -6.22 2.65 19.59
CA PRO A 23 -7.06 1.56 19.14
C PRO A 23 -7.29 1.65 17.63
N LEU A 24 -7.19 0.52 16.94
CA LEU A 24 -7.56 0.37 15.54
C LEU A 24 -8.94 -0.28 15.50
N PRO A 25 -10.00 0.46 15.14
CA PRO A 25 -11.33 -0.11 15.04
C PRO A 25 -11.32 -1.17 13.93
N LEU A 26 -11.92 -2.32 14.23
CA LEU A 26 -12.20 -3.34 13.24
C LEU A 26 -13.55 -3.02 12.57
N ASP A 27 -13.61 -3.23 11.26
CA ASP A 27 -14.87 -3.17 10.53
C ASP A 27 -15.69 -4.47 10.69
N ALA A 28 -16.84 -4.54 10.02
CA ALA A 28 -17.73 -5.70 10.03
C ALA A 28 -17.10 -6.98 9.43
N HIS A 29 -15.95 -6.88 8.78
CA HIS A 29 -15.18 -7.97 8.20
C HIS A 29 -13.95 -8.32 9.03
N HIS A 30 -13.78 -7.73 10.22
CA HIS A 30 -12.58 -7.85 11.06
C HIS A 30 -11.30 -7.34 10.37
N CYS A 31 -11.43 -6.41 9.43
CA CYS A 31 -10.33 -5.68 8.84
C CYS A 31 -10.11 -4.39 9.65
N PHE A 32 -8.86 -3.94 9.73
CA PHE A 32 -8.53 -2.61 10.23
C PHE A 32 -7.68 -1.89 9.19
N GLU A 33 -7.90 -0.59 9.06
CA GLU A 33 -7.02 0.27 8.28
C GLU A 33 -5.89 0.78 9.17
N LEU A 34 -4.65 0.51 8.77
CA LEU A 34 -3.49 1.14 9.40
C LEU A 34 -3.15 2.42 8.63
N PRO A 35 -3.41 3.62 9.18
CA PRO A 35 -3.06 4.85 8.50
C PRO A 35 -1.55 4.96 8.36
N ALA A 36 -1.09 5.45 7.20
CA ALA A 36 0.32 5.76 6.99
C ALA A 36 0.75 6.88 7.96
N ASN A 37 1.39 6.51 9.06
CA ASN A 37 1.84 7.42 10.12
C ASN A 37 3.36 7.40 10.22
N ALA A 38 4.00 8.49 9.76
CA ALA A 38 5.45 8.63 9.76
C ALA A 38 6.06 8.63 11.17
N ALA A 39 5.33 9.11 12.18
CA ALA A 39 5.79 9.09 13.57
C ALA A 39 5.85 7.65 14.11
N TRP A 40 4.81 6.85 13.84
CA TRP A 40 4.78 5.43 14.22
C TRP A 40 5.91 4.63 13.56
N ALA A 41 6.20 4.90 12.30
CA ALA A 41 7.31 4.27 11.60
C ALA A 41 8.67 4.66 12.20
N ALA A 42 8.87 5.93 12.55
CA ALA A 42 10.12 6.42 13.15
C ALA A 42 10.36 5.89 14.57
N HIS A 43 9.28 5.70 15.35
CA HIS A 43 9.36 5.23 16.73
C HIS A 43 9.32 3.70 16.86
N GLY A 44 9.13 2.97 15.76
CA GLY A 44 9.04 1.52 15.78
C GLY A 44 7.77 1.03 16.49
N ALA A 45 6.64 1.69 16.23
CA ALA A 45 5.37 1.31 16.83
C ALA A 45 5.02 -0.15 16.50
N SER A 46 4.43 -0.85 17.47
CA SER A 46 4.10 -2.27 17.36
C SER A 46 2.60 -2.49 17.53
N VAL A 47 2.07 -3.53 16.88
CA VAL A 47 0.68 -3.96 17.07
C VAL A 47 0.72 -5.28 17.85
N PRO A 48 0.78 -5.23 19.19
CA PRO A 48 0.82 -6.44 19.99
C PRO A 48 -0.52 -7.16 19.91
N LYS A 49 -0.44 -8.47 19.68
CA LYS A 49 -1.59 -9.37 19.69
C LYS A 49 -2.15 -9.47 21.12
N ASN A 50 -3.43 -9.17 21.32
CA ASN A 50 -4.09 -9.25 22.63
C ASN A 50 -4.83 -10.59 22.88
N THR A 51 -4.63 -11.61 22.04
CA THR A 51 -5.36 -12.89 22.14
C THR A 51 -4.49 -14.10 21.81
N SER A 52 -4.86 -15.27 22.33
CA SER A 52 -4.27 -16.57 21.98
C SER A 52 -4.81 -17.14 20.65
N MET A 53 -5.83 -16.52 20.03
CA MET A 53 -6.44 -16.99 18.78
C MET A 53 -5.47 -17.03 17.60
N LYS A 54 -5.61 -18.03 16.73
CA LYS A 54 -4.93 -18.03 15.43
C LYS A 54 -5.57 -16.94 14.57
N PHE A 55 -4.78 -16.01 14.06
CA PHE A 55 -5.24 -15.00 13.09
C PHE A 55 -4.41 -15.14 11.82
N GLN A 56 -5.03 -14.84 10.68
CA GLN A 56 -4.34 -14.65 9.41
C GLN A 56 -4.41 -13.15 9.11
N ALA A 57 -3.27 -12.48 9.11
CA ALA A 57 -3.20 -11.09 8.69
C ALA A 57 -2.88 -11.03 7.20
N SER A 58 -3.76 -10.38 6.45
CA SER A 58 -3.50 -9.95 5.08
C SER A 58 -3.22 -8.45 5.14
N VAL A 59 -2.06 -8.03 4.65
CA VAL A 59 -1.70 -6.62 4.57
C VAL A 59 -1.93 -6.18 3.13
N SER A 60 -2.95 -5.36 2.91
CA SER A 60 -3.16 -4.67 1.63
C SER A 60 -2.50 -3.30 1.71
N MET A 61 -1.64 -3.00 0.74
CA MET A 61 -0.90 -1.74 0.69
C MET A 61 -1.42 -0.93 -0.48
N THR A 62 -2.22 0.10 -0.20
CA THR A 62 -2.73 1.01 -1.23
C THR A 62 -1.93 2.31 -1.21
N GLY A 63 -1.60 2.76 -2.40
CA GLY A 63 -0.89 4.00 -2.68
C GLY A 63 -1.86 5.16 -2.83
N ARG A 64 -1.31 6.36 -2.94
CA ARG A 64 -2.15 7.54 -3.22
C ARG A 64 -2.61 7.47 -4.67
N VAL A 65 -3.93 7.38 -4.86
CA VAL A 65 -4.54 7.49 -6.17
C VAL A 65 -4.43 8.95 -6.64
N PRO A 66 -3.79 9.21 -7.80
CA PRO A 66 -3.69 10.55 -8.35
C PRO A 66 -5.07 11.05 -8.80
N LYS A 67 -5.39 12.31 -8.49
CA LYS A 67 -6.67 12.95 -8.87
C LYS A 67 -6.59 13.69 -10.20
N LYS A 68 -5.48 13.56 -10.92
CA LYS A 68 -5.19 14.24 -12.19
C LYS A 68 -4.52 13.25 -13.14
N THR A 69 -4.75 13.44 -14.43
CA THR A 69 -4.21 12.62 -15.51
C THR A 69 -2.83 13.08 -15.97
N HIS A 70 -2.49 14.37 -15.78
CA HIS A 70 -1.16 14.92 -16.05
C HIS A 70 -0.44 15.21 -14.75
N LEU A 71 0.69 14.56 -14.53
CA LEU A 71 1.45 14.67 -13.29
C LEU A 71 2.92 14.36 -13.54
N THR A 72 3.77 14.70 -12.59
CA THR A 72 5.16 14.25 -12.63
C THR A 72 5.25 12.78 -12.26
N TYR A 73 6.28 12.11 -12.76
CA TYR A 73 6.58 10.73 -12.39
C TYR A 73 6.74 10.59 -10.87
N ALA A 74 7.40 11.56 -10.22
CA ALA A 74 7.55 11.58 -8.77
C ALA A 74 6.22 11.63 -8.01
N GLU A 75 5.23 12.39 -8.51
CA GLU A 75 3.89 12.43 -7.91
C GLU A 75 3.18 11.08 -8.02
N LEU A 76 3.32 10.41 -9.17
CA LEU A 76 2.72 9.10 -9.39
C LEU A 76 3.37 8.03 -8.50
N THR A 77 4.70 8.01 -8.44
CA THR A 77 5.47 6.98 -7.72
C THR A 77 5.79 7.31 -6.26
N ALA A 78 5.17 8.35 -5.69
CA ALA A 78 5.46 8.82 -4.33
C ALA A 78 5.26 7.74 -3.25
N SER A 79 4.40 6.75 -3.50
CA SER A 79 4.13 5.65 -2.58
C SER A 79 5.17 4.51 -2.61
N VAL A 80 5.98 4.39 -3.67
CA VAL A 80 6.91 3.27 -3.85
C VAL A 80 7.96 3.18 -2.73
N PRO A 81 8.62 4.26 -2.29
CA PRO A 81 9.58 4.18 -1.18
C PRO A 81 8.95 3.70 0.12
N ALA A 82 7.72 4.11 0.40
CA ALA A 82 6.97 3.64 1.57
C ALA A 82 6.66 2.14 1.45
N PHE A 83 6.29 1.67 0.25
CA PHE A 83 6.07 0.25 0.03
C PHE A 83 7.33 -0.58 0.24
N GLN A 84 8.46 -0.12 -0.28
CA GLN A 84 9.75 -0.78 -0.10
C GLN A 84 10.17 -0.84 1.38
N GLN A 85 9.91 0.22 2.16
CA GLN A 85 10.19 0.26 3.60
C GLN A 85 9.34 -0.77 4.38
N VAL A 86 8.04 -0.85 4.08
CA VAL A 86 7.12 -1.81 4.71
C VAL A 86 7.47 -3.25 4.32
N ILE A 87 7.81 -3.52 3.07
CA ILE A 87 8.24 -4.85 2.64
C ILE A 87 9.57 -5.22 3.33
N ALA A 88 10.50 -4.28 3.42
CA ALA A 88 11.78 -4.50 4.08
C ALA A 88 11.67 -4.72 5.61
N SER A 89 10.59 -4.24 6.25
CA SER A 89 10.37 -4.42 7.68
C SER A 89 9.84 -5.81 8.05
N GLN A 90 9.41 -6.63 7.08
CA GLN A 90 8.92 -8.01 7.29
C GLN A 90 10.02 -9.03 7.70
N GLY A 91 11.24 -8.57 7.98
CA GLY A 91 12.30 -9.36 8.62
C GLY A 91 13.53 -9.65 7.75
N VAL A 92 14.61 -10.07 8.40
CA VAL A 92 15.95 -10.27 7.79
C VAL A 92 15.95 -11.34 6.69
N LEU A 93 15.13 -12.39 6.83
CA LEU A 93 14.99 -13.45 5.82
C LEU A 93 14.14 -13.00 4.60
N ALA A 94 13.10 -12.18 4.83
CA ALA A 94 12.28 -11.60 3.75
C ALA A 94 13.04 -10.56 2.93
N ARG A 95 14.03 -9.86 3.51
CA ARG A 95 14.90 -8.93 2.76
C ARG A 95 15.80 -9.62 1.71
N MET A 96 16.10 -10.91 1.88
CA MET A 96 16.91 -11.67 0.91
C MET A 96 16.07 -12.42 -0.14
N LEU A 97 14.83 -12.82 0.18
CA LEU A 97 14.01 -13.72 -0.65
C LEU A 97 12.57 -13.24 -0.89
N GLY A 98 12.15 -12.14 -0.27
CA GLY A 98 10.79 -11.62 -0.37
C GLY A 98 10.55 -10.83 -1.65
N PRO A 99 9.29 -10.75 -2.10
CA PRO A 99 8.90 -9.91 -3.23
C PRO A 99 9.38 -8.48 -2.98
N LYS A 100 9.92 -7.84 -4.02
CA LYS A 100 10.31 -6.43 -3.96
C LYS A 100 9.24 -5.64 -4.67
N ALA A 101 8.81 -4.52 -4.10
CA ALA A 101 8.05 -3.54 -4.88
C ALA A 101 8.95 -3.01 -6.00
N LYS A 102 8.79 -3.56 -7.20
CA LYS A 102 9.53 -3.20 -8.41
C LYS A 102 8.97 -1.94 -9.07
N GLY A 103 7.75 -1.59 -8.69
CA GLY A 103 7.01 -0.51 -9.33
C GLY A 103 5.67 -0.25 -8.67
N LEU A 104 4.77 0.32 -9.47
CA LEU A 104 3.37 0.48 -9.16
C LEU A 104 2.52 -0.38 -10.08
N GLU A 105 1.55 -1.06 -9.50
CA GLU A 105 0.38 -1.58 -10.19
C GLU A 105 -0.69 -0.48 -10.15
N ILE A 106 -1.20 -0.08 -11.30
CA ILE A 106 -2.17 1.00 -11.45
C ILE A 106 -3.42 0.42 -12.08
N ASP A 107 -4.45 0.22 -11.27
CA ASP A 107 -5.73 -0.33 -11.72
C ASP A 107 -6.62 0.76 -12.29
N PHE A 108 -7.29 0.44 -13.40
CA PHE A 108 -8.31 1.29 -14.00
C PHE A 108 -9.68 0.62 -13.95
N GLU A 109 -10.73 1.40 -14.18
CA GLU A 109 -12.07 0.84 -14.34
C GLU A 109 -12.10 -0.13 -15.55
N PRO A 110 -12.71 -1.32 -15.39
CA PRO A 110 -12.80 -2.30 -16.45
C PRO A 110 -13.66 -1.78 -17.61
N GLY A 111 -13.23 -2.02 -18.84
CA GLY A 111 -14.05 -1.75 -20.04
C GLY A 111 -13.31 -1.10 -21.20
N ALA A 112 -12.14 -0.50 -20.98
CA ALA A 112 -11.30 0.05 -22.05
C ALA A 112 -9.82 -0.11 -21.74
N THR A 113 -9.01 -0.31 -22.80
CA THR A 113 -7.55 -0.28 -22.69
C THR A 113 -7.11 1.13 -22.32
N GLN A 114 -6.55 1.29 -21.13
CA GLN A 114 -5.97 2.56 -20.70
C GLN A 114 -4.48 2.59 -21.02
N THR A 115 -3.97 3.79 -21.25
CA THR A 115 -2.56 4.06 -21.50
C THR A 115 -1.95 4.99 -20.45
N LEU A 116 -0.66 4.79 -20.22
CA LEU A 116 0.21 5.68 -19.46
C LEU A 116 1.42 6.01 -20.33
N ILE A 117 1.75 7.29 -20.46
CA ILE A 117 2.89 7.79 -21.22
C ILE A 117 3.87 8.45 -20.25
N VAL A 118 5.12 8.02 -20.26
CA VAL A 118 6.23 8.67 -19.53
C VAL A 118 7.11 9.39 -20.54
N HIS A 119 7.17 10.71 -20.45
CA HIS A 119 7.95 11.56 -21.35
C HIS A 119 9.43 11.58 -20.93
N ALA A 120 10.13 10.46 -21.13
CA ALA A 120 11.54 10.35 -20.75
C ALA A 120 12.46 11.12 -21.73
N PRO A 121 13.66 11.56 -21.30
CA PRO A 121 14.60 12.28 -22.16
C PRO A 121 15.07 11.48 -23.38
N GLU A 122 15.09 10.16 -23.24
CA GLU A 122 15.43 9.18 -24.29
C GLU A 122 14.27 8.89 -25.27
N GLY A 123 13.07 9.42 -24.98
CA GLY A 123 11.85 9.22 -25.74
C GLY A 123 10.67 8.79 -24.88
N ASP A 124 9.46 8.93 -25.43
CA ASP A 124 8.22 8.56 -24.75
C ASP A 124 8.14 7.04 -24.53
N LYS A 125 8.00 6.62 -23.27
CA LYS A 125 7.68 5.24 -22.91
C LYS A 125 6.18 5.12 -22.73
N ARG A 126 5.53 4.27 -23.53
CA ARG A 126 4.09 4.01 -23.44
C ARG A 126 3.84 2.65 -22.79
N TYR A 127 2.85 2.62 -21.90
CA TYR A 127 2.36 1.45 -21.21
C TYR A 127 0.86 1.32 -21.46
N TRP A 128 0.36 0.09 -21.45
CA TRP A 128 -1.04 -0.25 -21.66
C TRP A 128 -1.52 -1.17 -20.56
N THR A 129 -2.81 -1.12 -20.27
CA THR A 129 -3.43 -2.05 -19.33
C THR A 129 -3.29 -3.50 -19.81
N ASP A 130 -3.02 -4.39 -18.88
CA ASP A 130 -3.01 -5.84 -19.08
C ASP A 130 -4.43 -6.42 -19.20
N ALA A 131 -4.55 -7.75 -19.22
CA ALA A 131 -5.84 -8.45 -19.30
C ALA A 131 -6.75 -8.22 -18.07
N LYS A 132 -6.19 -7.75 -16.95
CA LYS A 132 -6.94 -7.42 -15.72
C LYS A 132 -7.33 -5.95 -15.67
N GLY A 133 -6.85 -5.12 -16.58
CA GLY A 133 -7.09 -3.68 -16.57
C GLY A 133 -6.05 -2.89 -15.78
N ALA A 134 -4.88 -3.47 -15.49
CA ALA A 134 -3.82 -2.86 -14.69
C ALA A 134 -2.61 -2.44 -15.54
N ILE A 135 -2.00 -1.31 -15.22
CA ILE A 135 -0.70 -0.90 -15.77
C ILE A 135 0.39 -1.17 -14.73
N HIS A 136 1.40 -1.93 -15.11
CA HIS A 136 2.60 -2.14 -14.30
C HIS A 136 3.66 -1.11 -14.71
N LEU A 137 3.91 -0.14 -13.83
CA LEU A 137 4.89 0.92 -14.02
C LEU A 137 6.14 0.62 -13.18
N PRO A 138 7.28 0.23 -13.77
CA PRO A 138 8.52 0.03 -13.03
C PRO A 138 8.96 1.33 -12.35
N TYR A 139 9.50 1.23 -11.13
CA TYR A 139 10.00 2.38 -10.39
C TYR A 139 11.42 2.74 -10.82
N ASP A 140 11.58 3.95 -11.36
CA ASP A 140 12.84 4.52 -11.79
C ASP A 140 12.95 5.97 -11.28
N PRO A 141 13.69 6.22 -10.17
CA PRO A 141 13.81 7.55 -9.62
C PRO A 141 14.55 8.53 -10.54
N ALA A 142 15.27 8.06 -11.57
CA ALA A 142 15.88 8.93 -12.56
C ALA A 142 14.83 9.69 -13.40
N LEU A 143 13.61 9.14 -13.48
CA LEU A 143 12.50 9.74 -14.20
C LEU A 143 11.67 10.72 -13.35
N ASN A 144 11.98 10.93 -12.07
CA ASN A 144 11.15 11.72 -11.15
C ASN A 144 10.73 13.11 -11.66
N ALA A 145 11.59 13.78 -12.42
CA ALA A 145 11.32 15.12 -12.96
C ALA A 145 10.50 15.11 -14.26
N VAL A 146 10.27 13.95 -14.88
CA VAL A 146 9.59 13.85 -16.17
C VAL A 146 8.08 13.88 -16.00
N GLN A 147 7.39 14.29 -17.07
CA GLN A 147 5.94 14.30 -17.12
C GLN A 147 5.40 12.92 -17.44
N VAL A 148 4.25 12.61 -16.83
CA VAL A 148 3.47 11.41 -17.04
C VAL A 148 2.05 11.81 -17.41
N GLU A 149 1.51 11.14 -18.42
CA GLU A 149 0.14 11.30 -18.88
C GLU A 149 -0.61 9.97 -18.76
N LEU A 150 -1.72 10.00 -18.03
CA LEU A 150 -2.67 8.91 -17.89
C LEU A 150 -3.87 9.20 -18.80
N SER A 151 -4.32 8.20 -19.55
CA SER A 151 -5.55 8.30 -20.36
C SER A 151 -6.84 8.43 -19.53
N ALA A 152 -6.83 7.95 -18.28
CA ALA A 152 -7.94 8.02 -17.34
C ALA A 152 -7.43 8.16 -15.91
N LEU A 153 -8.32 8.47 -14.96
CA LEU A 153 -7.99 8.43 -13.55
C LEU A 153 -7.88 6.97 -13.08
N PRO A 154 -6.84 6.61 -12.32
CA PRO A 154 -6.76 5.28 -11.72
C PRO A 154 -7.87 5.08 -10.69
N LYS A 155 -8.32 3.83 -10.59
CA LYS A 155 -9.20 3.37 -9.52
C LYS A 155 -8.40 3.12 -8.24
N GLU A 156 -7.28 2.42 -8.39
CA GLU A 156 -6.39 2.03 -7.30
C GLU A 156 -4.93 2.11 -7.77
N VAL A 157 -4.03 2.29 -6.81
CA VAL A 157 -2.58 2.22 -7.03
C VAL A 157 -2.02 1.34 -5.93
N GLY A 158 -1.26 0.31 -6.27
CA GLY A 158 -0.66 -0.62 -5.33
C GLY A 158 0.83 -0.89 -5.65
N PRO A 159 1.55 -1.61 -4.77
CA PRO A 159 2.89 -2.07 -5.09
C PRO A 159 2.85 -3.17 -6.15
N ASP A 160 3.67 -3.05 -7.18
CA ASP A 160 3.94 -4.15 -8.13
C ASP A 160 5.00 -5.08 -7.52
N VAL A 161 4.62 -6.31 -7.14
CA VAL A 161 5.42 -7.26 -6.34
C VAL A 161 5.82 -8.54 -7.08
#